data_AF-A0A1F7V1Y0-F1
#
_entry.id   AF-A0A1F7V1Y0-F1
#
_cell.length_a   1.000
_cell.length_b   1.000
_cell.length_c   1.000
_cell.angle_alpha   90.00
_cell.angle_beta   90.00
_cell.angle_gamma   90.00
#
_symmetry.space_group_name_H-M   'P 1'
#
loop_
_entity.id
_entity.type
_entity.pdbx_description
1 polymer ?
#
loop_
_entity_poly.entity_id
_entity_poly.type
_entity_poly.pdbx_seq_one_letter_code
_entity_poly.pdbx_strand_id
1 'polypeptide(L)'
;MPSPSKLTSRQKKILDALAPDEALEFLRKLAREDPALAARVERMVGARLEKVDCEKIAKEVLGTLEAIDVHDVWDNAGSTSYGYVEPNELAVQMFEEAMEPCQEEMKRYHTLKLSEQAREYCKGILKGIHLFSTISTSEYKNWADDAPGETFRFILDEWKKTARVSDAKDMDEFVMRECADWRG
;
A
#
# COMPACT_ATOMS: atom_id res chain seq x y z
N MET A 1 2.31 -24.91 29.75
CA MET A 1 1.89 -23.48 29.68
C MET A 1 0.56 -23.36 30.41
N PRO A 2 0.41 -22.47 31.40
CA PRO A 2 -0.89 -22.27 32.06
C PRO A 2 -1.92 -21.81 31.03
N SER A 3 -3.12 -22.38 31.08
CA SER A 3 -4.23 -21.99 30.21
C SER A 3 -4.57 -20.51 30.41
N PRO A 4 -4.76 -19.71 29.34
CA PRO A 4 -5.10 -18.32 29.49
C PRO A 4 -6.44 -18.18 30.25
N SER A 5 -6.44 -17.42 31.34
CA SER A 5 -7.66 -17.11 32.08
C SER A 5 -8.58 -16.25 31.21
N LYS A 6 -9.89 -16.55 31.25
CA LYS A 6 -10.88 -15.78 30.47
C LYS A 6 -11.04 -14.39 31.08
N LEU A 7 -11.08 -13.36 30.23
CA LEU A 7 -11.43 -12.00 30.64
C LEU A 7 -12.84 -11.99 31.26
N THR A 8 -12.97 -11.31 32.41
CA THR A 8 -14.26 -11.04 33.05
C THR A 8 -15.12 -10.10 32.19
N SER A 9 -16.43 -10.06 32.46
CA SER A 9 -17.37 -9.18 31.75
C SER A 9 -17.00 -7.70 31.89
N ARG A 10 -16.51 -7.28 33.06
CA ARG A 10 -16.04 -5.91 33.30
C ARG A 10 -14.78 -5.59 32.49
N GLN A 11 -13.81 -6.50 32.45
CA GLN A 11 -12.57 -6.30 31.70
C GLN A 11 -12.83 -6.14 30.19
N LYS A 12 -13.73 -6.95 29.62
CA LYS A 12 -14.13 -6.81 28.20
C LYS A 12 -14.73 -5.43 27.92
N LYS A 13 -15.72 -5.01 28.70
CA LYS A 13 -16.35 -3.68 28.55
C LYS A 13 -15.36 -2.53 28.62
N ILE A 14 -14.35 -2.62 29.49
CA ILE A 14 -13.31 -1.59 29.59
C ILE A 14 -12.46 -1.58 28.31
N LEU A 15 -11.99 -2.73 27.84
CA LEU A 15 -11.17 -2.83 26.63
C LEU A 15 -11.95 -2.41 25.37
N ASP A 16 -13.21 -2.80 25.27
CA ASP A 16 -14.09 -2.48 24.12
C ASP A 16 -14.46 -0.99 24.05
N ALA A 17 -14.30 -0.24 25.15
CA ALA A 17 -14.59 1.19 25.23
C ALA A 17 -13.38 2.08 24.92
N LEU A 18 -12.17 1.51 24.78
CA LEU A 18 -10.97 2.28 24.50
C LEU A 18 -10.97 2.82 23.07
N ALA A 19 -10.57 4.07 22.92
CA ALA A 19 -10.25 4.60 21.59
C ALA A 19 -8.97 3.92 21.04
N PRO A 20 -8.79 3.85 19.70
CA PRO A 20 -7.65 3.14 19.10
C PRO A 20 -6.28 3.65 19.56
N ASP A 21 -6.14 4.95 19.76
CA ASP A 21 -4.95 5.62 20.28
C ASP A 21 -4.70 5.28 21.75
N GLU A 22 -5.73 5.33 22.61
CA GLU A 22 -5.64 4.89 24.00
C GLU A 22 -5.20 3.42 24.11
N ALA A 23 -5.81 2.55 23.31
CA ALA A 23 -5.47 1.13 23.28
C ALA A 23 -3.99 0.92 22.88
N LEU A 24 -3.48 1.70 21.92
CA LEU A 24 -2.09 1.66 21.50
C LEU A 24 -1.14 2.16 22.60
N GLU A 25 -1.50 3.21 23.32
CA GLU A 25 -0.72 3.71 24.46
C GLU A 25 -0.59 2.66 25.57
N PHE A 26 -1.70 2.02 25.95
CA PHE A 26 -1.68 0.93 26.92
C PHE A 26 -0.86 -0.26 26.44
N LEU A 27 -0.99 -0.65 25.15
CA LEU A 27 -0.19 -1.73 24.58
C LEU A 27 1.31 -1.41 24.62
N ARG A 28 1.70 -0.18 24.27
CA ARG A 28 3.10 0.29 24.35
C ARG A 28 3.61 0.26 25.78
N LYS A 29 2.81 0.69 26.74
CA LYS A 29 3.16 0.63 28.18
C LYS A 29 3.39 -0.81 28.62
N LEU A 30 2.44 -1.71 28.34
CA LEU A 30 2.54 -3.13 28.70
C LEU A 30 3.74 -3.80 28.05
N ALA A 31 4.03 -3.51 26.77
CA ALA A 31 5.19 -4.07 26.07
C ALA A 31 6.54 -3.57 26.62
N ARG A 32 6.61 -2.35 27.17
CA ARG A 32 7.83 -1.85 27.86
C ARG A 32 8.05 -2.53 29.20
N GLU A 33 6.97 -2.86 29.90
CA GLU A 33 7.01 -3.48 31.23
C GLU A 33 7.23 -5.01 31.17
N ASP A 34 6.79 -5.67 30.08
CA ASP A 34 6.89 -7.11 29.88
C ASP A 34 7.51 -7.46 28.49
N PRO A 35 8.82 -7.79 28.44
CA PRO A 35 9.50 -8.20 27.21
C PRO A 35 8.92 -9.48 26.56
N ALA A 36 8.38 -10.41 27.34
CA ALA A 36 7.78 -11.63 26.81
C ALA A 36 6.44 -11.32 26.13
N LEU A 37 5.67 -10.39 26.69
CA LEU A 37 4.48 -9.83 26.03
C LEU A 37 4.87 -9.09 24.74
N ALA A 38 5.91 -8.26 24.77
CA ALA A 38 6.39 -7.56 23.57
C ALA A 38 6.72 -8.55 22.43
N ALA A 39 7.51 -9.59 22.71
CA ALA A 39 7.85 -10.62 21.73
C ALA A 39 6.63 -11.43 21.25
N ARG A 40 5.59 -11.56 22.09
CA ARG A 40 4.32 -12.20 21.69
C ARG A 40 3.50 -11.29 20.78
N VAL A 41 3.40 -10.00 21.09
CA VAL A 41 2.73 -9.00 20.24
C VAL A 41 3.39 -8.93 18.88
N GLU A 42 4.73 -8.87 18.84
CA GLU A 42 5.51 -8.90 17.60
C GLU A 42 5.20 -10.13 16.76
N ARG A 43 5.22 -11.34 17.33
CA ARG A 43 4.84 -12.57 16.61
C ARG A 43 3.39 -12.56 16.11
N MET A 44 2.45 -12.05 16.90
CA MET A 44 1.03 -12.01 16.51
C MET A 44 0.79 -11.02 15.37
N VAL A 45 1.44 -9.86 15.42
CA VAL A 45 1.40 -8.87 14.34
C VAL A 45 2.10 -9.41 13.10
N GLY A 46 3.28 -10.00 13.25
CA GLY A 46 4.02 -10.67 12.18
C GLY A 46 3.18 -11.73 11.47
N ALA A 47 2.57 -12.66 12.20
CA ALA A 47 1.72 -13.72 11.63
C ALA A 47 0.49 -13.19 10.88
N ARG A 48 -0.03 -12.01 11.25
CA ARG A 48 -1.11 -11.36 10.50
C ARG A 48 -0.59 -10.69 9.22
N LEU A 49 0.62 -10.15 9.27
CA LEU A 49 1.27 -9.49 8.14
C LEU A 49 1.95 -10.47 7.17
N GLU A 50 2.19 -11.73 7.57
CA GLU A 50 2.80 -12.81 6.78
C GLU A 50 2.03 -13.22 5.51
N LYS A 51 0.78 -12.78 5.30
CA LYS A 51 0.00 -13.12 4.11
C LYS A 51 -0.19 -11.92 3.19
N VAL A 52 0.89 -11.51 2.53
CA VAL A 52 0.80 -10.62 1.37
C VAL A 52 0.72 -11.47 0.11
N ASP A 53 -0.35 -11.32 -0.65
CA ASP A 53 -0.56 -11.98 -1.94
C ASP A 53 -0.45 -10.92 -3.04
N CYS A 54 0.63 -10.98 -3.82
CA CYS A 54 0.90 -9.99 -4.85
C CYS A 54 -0.18 -9.97 -5.94
N GLU A 55 -0.83 -11.09 -6.27
CA GLU A 55 -1.92 -11.14 -7.25
C GLU A 55 -3.18 -10.46 -6.74
N LYS A 56 -3.45 -10.60 -5.43
CA LYS A 56 -4.56 -9.90 -4.79
C LYS A 56 -4.31 -8.40 -4.80
N ILE A 57 -3.12 -7.95 -4.41
CA ILE A 57 -2.76 -6.52 -4.41
C ILE A 57 -2.81 -5.94 -5.84
N ALA A 58 -2.33 -6.69 -6.84
CA ALA A 58 -2.40 -6.24 -8.23
C ALA A 58 -3.84 -5.99 -8.71
N LYS A 59 -4.78 -6.86 -8.35
CA LYS A 59 -6.20 -6.70 -8.67
C LYS A 59 -6.84 -5.53 -7.92
N GLU A 60 -6.47 -5.33 -6.66
CA GLU A 60 -6.93 -4.17 -5.88
C GLU A 60 -6.44 -2.86 -6.50
N VAL A 61 -5.16 -2.76 -6.85
CA VAL A 61 -4.57 -1.59 -7.51
C VAL A 61 -5.21 -1.34 -8.87
N LEU A 62 -5.38 -2.37 -9.70
CA LEU A 62 -6.08 -2.25 -10.98
C LEU A 62 -7.50 -1.69 -10.76
N GLY A 63 -8.27 -2.29 -9.85
CA GLY A 63 -9.64 -1.86 -9.56
C GLY A 63 -9.72 -0.43 -9.02
N THR A 64 -8.77 -0.01 -8.18
CA THR A 64 -8.66 1.37 -7.70
C THR A 64 -8.46 2.35 -8.84
N LEU A 65 -7.53 2.06 -9.75
CA LEU A 65 -7.24 2.92 -10.90
C LEU A 65 -8.38 2.92 -11.94
N GLU A 66 -9.05 1.78 -12.13
CA GLU A 66 -10.25 1.68 -12.98
C GLU A 66 -11.47 2.40 -12.41
N ALA A 67 -11.51 2.61 -11.10
CA ALA A 67 -12.58 3.35 -10.44
C ALA A 67 -12.43 4.87 -10.55
N ILE A 68 -11.31 5.37 -11.08
CA ILE A 68 -11.14 6.80 -11.36
C ILE A 68 -12.07 7.18 -12.52
N ASP A 69 -13.05 8.02 -12.25
CA ASP A 69 -14.00 8.48 -13.26
C ASP A 69 -13.38 9.60 -14.09
N VAL A 70 -13.43 9.45 -15.41
CA VAL A 70 -12.97 10.51 -16.33
C VAL A 70 -13.81 11.78 -16.19
N HIS A 71 -15.08 11.66 -15.77
CA HIS A 71 -15.94 12.81 -15.51
C HIS A 71 -15.43 13.67 -14.37
N ASP A 72 -14.77 13.10 -13.36
CA ASP A 72 -14.17 13.89 -12.28
C ASP A 72 -13.06 14.80 -12.81
N VAL A 73 -12.30 14.37 -13.84
CA VAL A 73 -11.33 15.23 -14.54
C VAL A 73 -12.06 16.37 -15.25
N TRP A 74 -13.10 16.07 -16.01
CA TRP A 74 -13.82 17.08 -16.79
C TRP A 74 -14.54 18.12 -15.94
N ASP A 75 -15.11 17.69 -14.82
CA ASP A 75 -15.90 18.55 -13.93
C ASP A 75 -15.03 19.45 -13.04
N ASN A 76 -13.78 19.04 -12.78
CA ASN A 76 -12.88 19.76 -11.87
C ASN A 76 -11.69 20.44 -12.58
N ALA A 77 -11.46 20.18 -13.87
CA ALA A 77 -10.47 20.88 -14.67
C ALA A 77 -11.02 22.18 -15.30
N GLY A 78 -10.12 22.97 -15.89
CA GLY A 78 -10.47 24.20 -16.60
C GLY A 78 -10.55 25.42 -15.69
N SER A 79 -11.41 26.38 -16.04
CA SER A 79 -11.50 27.65 -15.30
C SER A 79 -12.26 27.49 -13.98
N THR A 80 -11.53 27.67 -12.87
CA THR A 80 -12.06 27.68 -11.51
C THR A 80 -12.01 29.09 -10.89
N SER A 81 -12.61 29.28 -9.72
CA SER A 81 -12.50 30.52 -8.95
C SER A 81 -11.07 30.85 -8.49
N TYR A 82 -10.16 29.89 -8.52
CA TYR A 82 -8.76 30.02 -8.07
C TYR A 82 -7.75 30.06 -9.23
N GLY A 83 -8.19 29.92 -10.48
CA GLY A 83 -7.32 29.89 -11.65
C GLY A 83 -7.72 28.81 -12.65
N TYR A 84 -6.84 28.54 -13.61
CA TYR A 84 -7.01 27.46 -14.57
C TYR A 84 -6.34 26.18 -14.06
N VAL A 85 -7.06 25.06 -14.09
CA VAL A 85 -6.54 23.72 -13.79
C VAL A 85 -6.36 22.98 -15.11
N GLU A 86 -5.14 22.52 -15.38
CA GLU A 86 -4.84 21.76 -16.59
C GLU A 86 -5.38 20.32 -16.43
N PRO A 87 -6.21 19.81 -17.37
CA PRO A 87 -6.87 18.52 -17.20
C PRO A 87 -5.94 17.32 -17.05
N ASN A 88 -4.80 17.30 -17.75
CA ASN A 88 -3.84 16.21 -17.67
C ASN A 88 -3.09 16.25 -16.34
N GLU A 89 -2.70 17.43 -15.85
CA GLU A 89 -2.11 17.62 -14.52
C GLU A 89 -3.07 17.17 -13.42
N LEU A 90 -4.36 17.51 -13.54
CA LEU A 90 -5.37 17.02 -12.60
C LEU A 90 -5.52 15.49 -12.67
N ALA A 91 -5.54 14.93 -13.88
CA ALA A 91 -5.62 13.49 -14.04
C ALA A 91 -4.41 12.79 -13.41
N VAL A 92 -3.19 13.29 -13.63
CA VAL A 92 -1.97 12.79 -12.96
C VAL A 92 -2.11 12.88 -11.44
N GLN A 93 -2.56 14.02 -10.91
CA GLN A 93 -2.77 14.19 -9.46
C GLN A 93 -3.75 13.14 -8.90
N MET A 94 -4.88 12.91 -9.58
CA MET A 94 -5.85 11.88 -9.17
C MET A 94 -5.23 10.47 -9.16
N PHE A 95 -4.33 10.17 -10.11
CA PHE A 95 -3.59 8.92 -10.13
C PHE A 95 -2.71 8.79 -8.89
N GLU A 96 -1.94 9.83 -8.58
CA GLU A 96 -1.03 9.86 -7.43
C GLU A 96 -1.79 9.73 -6.10
N GLU A 97 -2.91 10.45 -5.94
CA GLU A 97 -3.79 10.38 -4.78
C GLU A 97 -4.39 8.97 -4.60
N ALA A 98 -4.83 8.34 -5.70
CA ALA A 98 -5.33 6.97 -5.67
C ALA A 98 -4.25 5.95 -5.25
N MET A 99 -2.99 6.23 -5.55
CA MET A 99 -1.85 5.37 -5.24
C MET A 99 -1.23 5.64 -3.86
N GLU A 100 -1.47 6.80 -3.25
CA GLU A 100 -0.91 7.19 -1.94
C GLU A 100 -1.13 6.12 -0.84
N PRO A 101 -2.34 5.54 -0.66
CA PRO A 101 -2.56 4.51 0.36
C PRO A 101 -1.67 3.28 0.19
N CYS A 102 -1.40 2.86 -1.06
CA CYS A 102 -0.51 1.75 -1.35
C CYS A 102 0.95 2.10 -1.03
N GLN A 103 1.39 3.32 -1.34
CA GLN A 103 2.75 3.76 -1.03
C GLN A 103 2.99 3.80 0.48
N GLU A 104 2.02 4.29 1.25
CA GLU A 104 2.11 4.34 2.72
C GLU A 104 2.13 2.94 3.35
N GLU A 105 1.33 1.99 2.87
CA GLU A 105 1.37 0.62 3.37
C GLU A 105 2.70 -0.08 3.02
N MET A 106 3.28 0.19 1.84
CA MET A 106 4.62 -0.29 1.49
C MET A 106 5.70 0.27 2.44
N LYS A 107 5.70 1.59 2.69
CA LYS A 107 6.61 2.25 3.65
C LYS A 107 6.44 1.70 5.06
N ARG A 108 5.21 1.34 5.44
CA ARG A 108 4.90 0.71 6.72
C ARG A 108 5.55 -0.67 6.85
N TYR A 109 5.51 -1.53 5.83
CA TYR A 109 6.24 -2.81 5.86
C TYR A 109 7.75 -2.63 6.03
N HIS A 110 8.35 -1.63 5.37
CA HIS A 110 9.76 -1.29 5.56
C HIS A 110 10.05 -0.84 7.00
N THR A 111 9.22 0.05 7.55
CA THR A 111 9.35 0.53 8.94
C THR A 111 9.30 -0.63 9.95
N LEU A 112 8.49 -1.65 9.66
CA LEU A 112 8.37 -2.87 10.48
C LEU A 112 9.45 -3.92 10.20
N LYS A 113 10.41 -3.64 9.30
CA LYS A 113 11.47 -4.57 8.86
C LYS A 113 10.96 -5.89 8.27
N LEU A 114 9.76 -5.85 7.70
CA LEU A 114 9.09 -6.99 7.05
C LEU A 114 9.45 -7.03 5.55
N SER A 115 10.71 -7.34 5.25
CA SER A 115 11.28 -7.21 3.90
C SER A 115 10.57 -8.08 2.85
N GLU A 116 10.19 -9.31 3.21
CA GLU A 116 9.48 -10.23 2.30
C GLU A 116 8.09 -9.70 1.94
N GLN A 117 7.35 -9.23 2.94
CA GLN A 117 6.03 -8.63 2.78
C GLN A 117 6.10 -7.35 1.96
N ALA A 118 7.07 -6.48 2.25
CA ALA A 118 7.30 -5.26 1.48
C ALA A 118 7.56 -5.59 0.00
N ARG A 119 8.35 -6.64 -0.28
CA ARG A 119 8.63 -7.11 -1.65
C ARG A 119 7.37 -7.60 -2.33
N GLU A 120 6.62 -8.52 -1.73
CA GLU A 120 5.41 -9.08 -2.34
C GLU A 120 4.32 -8.00 -2.53
N TYR A 121 4.23 -7.03 -1.61
CA TYR A 121 3.32 -5.90 -1.74
C TYR A 121 3.72 -5.01 -2.92
N CYS A 122 5.01 -4.67 -3.02
CA CYS A 122 5.55 -3.88 -4.13
C CYS A 122 5.36 -4.59 -5.48
N LYS A 123 5.61 -5.90 -5.59
CA LYS A 123 5.31 -6.70 -6.79
C LYS A 123 3.85 -6.55 -7.21
N GLY A 124 2.93 -6.62 -6.26
CA GLY A 124 1.50 -6.43 -6.50
C GLY A 124 1.16 -5.04 -7.03
N ILE A 125 1.71 -3.99 -6.41
CA ILE A 125 1.52 -2.61 -6.89
C ILE A 125 2.00 -2.46 -8.34
N LEU A 126 3.23 -2.86 -8.60
CA LEU A 126 3.86 -2.73 -9.92
C LEU A 126 3.06 -3.48 -10.99
N LYS A 127 2.63 -4.70 -10.70
CA LYS A 127 1.79 -5.50 -11.61
C LYS A 127 0.41 -4.86 -11.83
N GLY A 128 -0.22 -4.32 -10.78
CA GLY A 128 -1.50 -3.63 -10.89
C GLY A 128 -1.44 -2.40 -11.80
N ILE A 129 -0.41 -1.55 -11.63
CA ILE A 129 -0.18 -0.38 -12.49
C ILE A 129 0.08 -0.81 -13.94
N HIS A 130 0.91 -1.83 -14.14
CA HIS A 130 1.19 -2.35 -15.49
C HIS A 130 -0.07 -2.93 -16.15
N LEU A 131 -0.89 -3.68 -15.42
CA LEU A 131 -2.18 -4.18 -15.91
C LEU A 131 -3.11 -3.03 -16.29
N PHE A 132 -3.21 -1.99 -15.48
CA PHE A 132 -4.00 -0.81 -15.81
C PHE A 132 -3.55 -0.20 -17.15
N SER A 133 -2.25 -0.03 -17.35
CA SER A 133 -1.75 0.52 -18.61
C SER A 133 -1.95 -0.41 -19.82
N THR A 134 -1.86 -1.72 -19.65
CA THR A 134 -1.88 -2.68 -20.77
C THR A 134 -3.27 -3.19 -21.15
N ILE A 135 -4.14 -3.49 -20.18
CA ILE A 135 -5.44 -4.15 -20.43
C ILE A 135 -6.65 -3.28 -20.14
N SER A 136 -6.53 -2.23 -19.32
CA SER A 136 -7.69 -1.41 -18.98
C SER A 136 -8.17 -0.59 -20.17
N THR A 137 -9.49 -0.50 -20.30
CA THR A 137 -10.20 0.28 -21.32
C THR A 137 -10.76 1.59 -20.77
N SER A 138 -10.36 2.00 -19.56
CA SER A 138 -10.85 3.25 -18.95
C SER A 138 -10.51 4.46 -19.82
N GLU A 139 -11.49 5.33 -20.06
CA GLU A 139 -11.30 6.58 -20.80
C GLU A 139 -10.35 7.54 -20.09
N TYR A 140 -10.29 7.45 -18.76
CA TYR A 140 -9.39 8.23 -17.92
C TYR A 140 -7.92 8.06 -18.30
N LYS A 141 -7.51 6.90 -18.83
CA LYS A 141 -6.12 6.64 -19.24
C LYS A 141 -5.57 7.69 -20.20
N ASN A 142 -6.41 8.16 -21.12
CA ASN A 142 -6.00 9.14 -22.15
C ASN A 142 -5.69 10.54 -21.58
N TRP A 143 -5.94 10.76 -20.28
CA TRP A 143 -5.65 12.01 -19.59
C TRP A 143 -4.40 11.93 -18.72
N ALA A 144 -3.94 10.72 -18.39
CA ALA A 144 -2.79 10.45 -17.53
C ALA A 144 -1.87 9.40 -18.20
N ASP A 145 -1.49 9.65 -19.46
CA ASP A 145 -0.77 8.68 -20.29
C ASP A 145 0.61 8.28 -19.73
N ASP A 146 1.29 9.21 -19.05
CA ASP A 146 2.62 9.04 -18.45
C ASP A 146 2.58 8.57 -16.98
N ALA A 147 1.53 8.92 -16.23
CA ALA A 147 1.41 8.62 -14.81
C ALA A 147 1.66 7.15 -14.43
N PRO A 148 1.16 6.13 -15.17
CA PRO A 148 1.43 4.73 -14.84
C PRO A 148 2.93 4.40 -14.89
N GLY A 149 3.64 4.84 -15.92
CA GLY A 149 5.07 4.55 -16.10
C GLY A 149 5.93 5.28 -15.07
N GLU A 150 5.61 6.56 -14.82
CA GLU A 150 6.34 7.38 -13.83
C GLU A 150 6.13 6.86 -12.41
N THR A 151 4.87 6.58 -12.03
CA THR A 151 4.53 6.04 -10.71
C THR A 151 5.15 4.67 -10.49
N PHE A 152 5.14 3.79 -11.50
CA PHE A 152 5.80 2.49 -11.43
C PHE A 152 7.29 2.64 -11.11
N ARG A 153 8.01 3.51 -11.84
CA ARG A 153 9.43 3.74 -11.62
C ARG A 153 9.69 4.32 -10.24
N PHE A 154 8.91 5.32 -9.83
CA PHE A 154 9.01 5.94 -8.52
C PHE A 154 8.85 4.92 -7.39
N ILE A 155 7.80 4.10 -7.42
CA ILE A 155 7.52 3.10 -6.38
C ILE A 155 8.63 2.05 -6.31
N LEU A 156 9.12 1.58 -7.47
CA LEU A 156 10.22 0.63 -7.54
C LEU A 156 11.51 1.23 -6.93
N ASP A 157 11.83 2.47 -7.25
CA ASP A 157 13.01 3.17 -6.74
C ASP A 157 12.91 3.42 -5.23
N GLU A 158 11.75 3.88 -4.74
CA GLU A 158 11.50 4.06 -3.30
C GLU A 158 11.66 2.75 -2.52
N TRP A 159 11.08 1.66 -3.03
CA TRP A 159 11.23 0.34 -2.42
C TRP A 159 12.69 -0.13 -2.41
N LYS A 160 13.42 0.07 -3.52
CA LYS A 160 14.83 -0.33 -3.66
C LYS A 160 15.76 0.36 -2.66
N LYS A 161 15.46 1.60 -2.21
CA LYS A 161 16.29 2.33 -1.24
C LYS A 161 16.55 1.58 0.07
N THR A 162 15.66 0.66 0.44
CA THR A 162 15.77 -0.10 1.71
C THR A 162 15.73 -1.62 1.50
N ALA A 163 15.73 -2.08 0.25
CA ALA A 163 15.64 -3.49 -0.10
C ALA A 163 16.96 -4.24 0.16
N ARG A 164 16.86 -5.53 0.45
CA ARG A 164 18.02 -6.44 0.48
C ARG A 164 18.42 -6.79 -0.94
N VAL A 165 19.70 -7.07 -1.17
CA VAL A 165 20.21 -7.47 -2.49
C VAL A 165 19.47 -8.69 -3.07
N SER A 166 19.15 -9.68 -2.22
CA SER A 166 18.37 -10.86 -2.63
C SER A 166 16.94 -10.51 -3.06
N ASP A 167 16.31 -9.58 -2.36
CA ASP A 167 14.95 -9.13 -2.67
C ASP A 167 14.93 -8.32 -3.96
N ALA A 168 15.93 -7.46 -4.16
CA ALA A 168 16.07 -6.67 -5.38
C ALA A 168 16.24 -7.55 -6.62
N LYS A 169 17.03 -8.63 -6.52
CA LYS A 169 17.19 -9.60 -7.61
C LYS A 169 15.87 -10.30 -7.96
N ASP A 170 15.13 -10.76 -6.96
CA ASP A 170 13.81 -11.39 -7.16
C ASP A 170 12.79 -10.40 -7.73
N MET A 171 12.84 -9.13 -7.33
CA MET A 171 12.04 -8.06 -7.93
C MET A 171 12.39 -7.84 -9.41
N ASP A 172 13.69 -7.79 -9.76
CA ASP A 172 14.11 -7.61 -11.15
C ASP A 172 13.69 -8.81 -12.02
N GLU A 173 13.78 -10.05 -11.51
CA GLU A 173 13.27 -11.25 -12.19
C GLU A 173 11.74 -11.20 -12.38
N PHE A 174 11.01 -10.73 -11.38
CA PHE A 174 9.56 -10.52 -11.46
C PHE A 174 9.20 -9.48 -12.53
N VAL A 175 9.81 -8.30 -12.50
CA VAL A 175 9.57 -7.22 -13.47
C VAL A 175 9.88 -7.70 -14.89
N MET A 176 10.96 -8.46 -15.08
CA MET A 176 11.29 -9.05 -16.38
C MET A 176 10.24 -10.03 -16.91
N ARG A 177 9.52 -10.71 -16.02
CA ARG A 177 8.52 -11.72 -16.41
C ARG A 177 7.13 -11.13 -16.60
N GLU A 178 6.72 -10.24 -15.69
CA GLU A 178 5.33 -9.75 -15.60
C GLU A 178 5.13 -8.35 -16.19
N CYS A 179 6.21 -7.59 -16.39
CA CYS A 179 6.21 -6.19 -16.81
C CYS A 179 7.30 -5.91 -17.86
N ALA A 180 7.57 -6.89 -18.72
CA ALA A 180 8.74 -6.91 -19.61
C ALA A 180 8.86 -5.68 -20.52
N ASP A 181 7.73 -5.15 -20.96
CA ASP A 181 7.64 -4.03 -21.91
C ASP A 181 8.04 -2.69 -21.29
N TRP A 182 8.13 -2.61 -19.95
CA TRP A 182 8.44 -1.40 -19.19
C TRP A 182 9.87 -1.32 -18.70
N ARG A 183 10.75 -2.13 -19.30
CA ARG A 183 12.17 -2.09 -19.01
C ARG A 183 12.82 -0.91 -19.76
N GLY A 184 12.81 0.26 -19.14
CA GLY A 184 13.51 1.48 -19.59
C GLY A 184 14.53 1.93 -18.57
#